data_AF-A0A7V2T100-F1
#
_entry.id   AF-A0A7V2T100-F1
#
_cell.length_a   1.000
_cell.length_b   1.000
_cell.length_c   1.000
_cell.angle_alpha   90.00
_cell.angle_beta   90.00
_cell.angle_gamma   90.00
#
_symmetry.space_group_name_H-M   'P 1'
#
loop_
_entity.id
_entity.type
_entity.pdbx_description
1 polymer ?
#
loop_
_entity_poly.entity_id
_entity_poly.type
_entity_poly.pdbx_seq_one_letter_code
_entity_poly.pdbx_strand_id
1 'polypeptide(L)'
;AGVRVVEHKETPGLGDKIEVAKSDWILGFKGKFLTNPSTKSWAVKRDGGEFDQFTGATITPRAIVSLVEDVLIYAHKNMQQLFKDPIANHTGDKK
;
A
#
# COMPACT_ATOMS: atom_id res chain seq x y z
N ALA A 1 4.85 4.64 8.06
CA ALA A 1 4.05 3.60 7.41
C ALA A 1 4.77 3.09 6.15
N GLY A 2 4.46 1.87 5.71
CA GLY A 2 5.02 1.23 4.52
C GLY A 2 4.13 0.07 4.07
N VAL A 3 4.46 -0.55 2.92
CA VAL A 3 3.69 -1.62 2.31
C VAL A 3 4.54 -2.89 2.23
N ARG A 4 3.91 -4.04 2.43
CA ARG A 4 4.53 -5.36 2.22
C ARG A 4 3.52 -6.28 1.56
N VAL A 5 3.97 -7.02 0.55
CA VAL A 5 3.21 -8.12 -0.05
C VAL A 5 3.44 -9.37 0.79
N VAL A 6 2.36 -10.01 1.23
CA VAL A 6 2.40 -11.24 2.03
C VAL A 6 2.20 -12.47 1.15
N GLU A 7 1.36 -12.36 0.11
CA GLU A 7 1.07 -13.42 -0.86
C GLU A 7 0.83 -12.82 -2.25
N HIS A 8 1.25 -13.53 -3.30
CA HIS A 8 0.90 -13.25 -4.69
C HIS A 8 1.01 -14.50 -5.56
N LYS A 9 0.45 -14.43 -6.78
CA LYS A 9 0.57 -15.47 -7.82
C LYS A 9 1.17 -14.93 -9.12
N GLU A 10 1.93 -13.86 -9.01
CA GLU A 10 2.66 -13.25 -10.14
C GLU A 10 3.66 -14.22 -10.79
N THR A 11 3.88 -14.04 -12.09
CA THR A 11 4.81 -14.87 -12.86
C THR A 11 6.25 -14.66 -12.35
N PRO A 12 6.96 -15.74 -11.94
CA PRO A 12 8.36 -15.64 -11.51
C PRO A 12 9.25 -14.98 -12.56
N GLY A 13 10.11 -14.07 -12.13
CA GLY A 13 11.00 -13.28 -13.00
C GLY A 13 10.33 -12.10 -13.73
N LEU A 14 9.00 -11.96 -13.65
CA LEU A 14 8.26 -10.89 -14.31
C LEU A 14 7.66 -9.91 -13.28
N GLY A 15 6.66 -10.37 -12.52
CA GLY A 15 5.90 -9.57 -11.56
C GLY A 15 6.31 -9.77 -10.10
N ASP A 16 7.18 -10.74 -9.82
CA ASP A 16 7.61 -11.11 -8.46
C ASP A 16 8.59 -10.11 -7.81
N LYS A 17 8.98 -9.06 -8.53
CA LYS A 17 9.81 -7.94 -8.02
C LYS A 17 9.14 -7.09 -6.92
N ILE A 18 7.92 -7.46 -6.54
CA ILE A 18 7.16 -6.90 -5.42
C ILE A 18 7.57 -7.55 -4.09
N GLU A 19 8.23 -8.71 -4.14
CA GLU A 19 8.84 -9.34 -2.99
C GLU A 19 10.08 -8.55 -2.55
N VAL A 20 10.14 -8.18 -1.26
CA VAL A 20 11.31 -7.47 -0.69
C VAL A 20 12.60 -8.27 -0.89
N ALA A 21 12.52 -9.61 -0.92
CA ALA A 21 13.69 -10.47 -1.13
C ALA A 21 14.27 -10.39 -2.56
N LYS A 22 13.50 -9.89 -3.53
CA LYS A 22 13.89 -9.82 -4.95
C LYS A 22 14.20 -8.40 -5.42
N SER A 23 13.62 -7.39 -4.77
CA SER A 23 13.72 -6.00 -5.21
C SER A 23 13.21 -5.02 -4.13
N ASP A 24 13.79 -3.82 -4.11
CA ASP A 24 13.39 -2.73 -3.21
C ASP A 24 12.16 -1.95 -3.69
N TRP A 25 11.56 -2.33 -4.84
CA TRP A 25 10.45 -1.60 -5.45
C TRP A 25 9.29 -1.32 -4.47
N ILE A 26 8.90 -2.32 -3.68
CA ILE A 26 7.81 -2.18 -2.70
C ILE A 26 8.16 -1.23 -1.54
N LEU A 27 9.45 -0.95 -1.31
CA LEU A 27 9.88 0.03 -0.32
C LEU A 27 9.63 1.47 -0.77
N GLY A 28 9.33 1.69 -2.06
CA GLY A 28 8.97 3.01 -2.60
C GLY A 28 7.72 3.64 -1.97
N PHE A 29 6.88 2.85 -1.32
CA PHE A 29 5.71 3.33 -0.56
C PHE A 29 6.07 3.87 0.82
N LYS A 30 7.30 3.65 1.32
CA LYS A 30 7.73 4.10 2.63
C LYS A 30 7.64 5.63 2.72
N GLY A 31 6.93 6.13 3.73
CA GLY A 31 6.77 7.57 3.96
C GLY A 31 5.79 8.29 3.02
N LYS A 32 5.13 7.56 2.10
CA LYS A 32 4.03 8.09 1.31
C LYS A 32 2.71 8.03 2.08
N PHE A 33 1.82 8.99 1.83
CA PHE A 33 0.48 9.10 2.41
C PHE A 33 -0.45 9.78 1.39
N LEU A 34 -1.75 9.84 1.68
CA LEU A 34 -2.78 10.20 0.69
C LEU A 34 -2.52 11.52 -0.07
N THR A 35 -1.95 12.53 0.58
CA THR A 35 -1.62 13.83 -0.01
C THR A 35 -0.14 14.00 -0.34
N ASN A 36 0.68 12.96 -0.16
CA ASN A 36 2.08 12.92 -0.52
C ASN A 36 2.50 11.53 -1.04
N PRO A 37 2.58 11.32 -2.35
CA PRO A 37 2.56 12.35 -3.38
C PRO A 37 1.14 12.84 -3.67
N SER A 38 0.98 13.82 -4.55
CA SER A 38 -0.37 14.28 -4.94
C SER A 38 -1.22 13.10 -5.40
N THR A 39 -2.54 13.16 -5.26
CA THR A 39 -3.43 12.06 -5.69
C THR A 39 -3.17 11.66 -7.15
N LYS A 40 -2.91 12.63 -8.02
CA LYS A 40 -2.55 12.39 -9.44
C LYS A 40 -1.23 11.68 -9.65
N SER A 41 -0.37 11.61 -8.63
CA SER A 41 0.96 11.02 -8.69
C SER A 41 0.98 9.54 -8.25
N TRP A 42 -0.15 9.00 -7.79
CA TRP A 42 -0.35 7.57 -7.50
C TRP A 42 -0.53 6.75 -8.78
N ALA A 43 0.50 6.75 -9.62
CA ALA A 43 0.56 5.93 -10.82
C ALA A 43 2.01 5.50 -11.09
N VAL A 44 2.19 4.57 -12.02
CA VAL A 44 3.55 4.29 -12.52
C VAL A 44 4.07 5.48 -13.34
N LYS A 45 5.40 5.66 -13.42
CA LYS A 45 6.04 6.78 -14.12
C LYS A 45 5.61 6.92 -15.58
N ARG A 46 5.39 5.80 -16.28
CA ARG A 46 4.87 5.79 -17.67
C ARG A 46 3.44 6.33 -17.79
N ASP A 47 2.67 6.31 -16.71
CA ASP A 47 1.31 6.84 -16.64
C ASP A 47 1.28 8.22 -15.97
N GLY A 48 2.46 8.84 -15.73
CA GLY A 48 2.60 10.18 -15.16
C GLY A 48 2.73 10.25 -13.63
N GLY A 49 2.87 9.12 -12.95
CA GLY A 49 3.06 9.08 -11.50
C GLY A 49 4.52 8.95 -11.04
N GLU A 50 4.72 8.60 -9.78
CA GLU A 50 6.06 8.54 -9.16
C GLU A 50 6.66 7.12 -9.08
N PHE A 51 5.87 6.08 -9.29
CA PHE A 51 6.29 4.71 -9.02
C PHE A 51 6.93 4.06 -10.25
N ASP A 52 8.03 3.33 -10.08
CA ASP A 52 8.66 2.64 -11.21
C ASP A 52 7.77 1.50 -11.76
N GLN A 53 7.95 1.13 -13.01
CA GLN A 53 7.34 -0.06 -13.60
C GLN A 53 8.35 -1.21 -13.70
N PHE A 54 7.87 -2.43 -13.89
CA PHE A 54 8.72 -3.55 -14.27
C PHE A 54 8.77 -3.71 -15.78
N THR A 55 9.94 -4.03 -16.33
CA THR A 55 10.05 -4.50 -17.71
C THR A 55 9.31 -5.83 -17.82
N GLY A 56 8.37 -5.93 -18.76
CA GLY A 56 7.60 -7.15 -19.01
C GLY A 56 6.42 -7.42 -18.06
N ALA A 57 6.34 -6.78 -16.89
CA ALA A 57 5.18 -6.81 -16.00
C ALA A 57 4.56 -5.42 -15.85
N THR A 58 3.63 -5.11 -16.76
CA THR A 58 2.91 -3.82 -16.77
C THR A 58 1.71 -3.80 -15.83
N ILE A 59 1.09 -4.95 -15.56
CA ILE A 59 -0.15 -5.03 -14.78
C ILE A 59 0.13 -4.93 -13.27
N THR A 60 1.06 -5.73 -12.76
CA THR A 60 1.39 -5.81 -11.33
C THR A 60 1.71 -4.47 -10.66
N PRO A 61 2.66 -3.63 -11.17
CA PRO A 61 2.99 -2.38 -10.49
C PRO A 61 1.83 -1.39 -10.51
N ARG A 62 1.03 -1.35 -11.58
CA ARG A 62 -0.17 -0.51 -11.66
C ARG A 62 -1.21 -0.92 -10.64
N ALA A 63 -1.50 -2.22 -10.56
CA ALA A 63 -2.48 -2.77 -9.63
C ALA A 63 -2.11 -2.46 -8.18
N ILE A 64 -0.84 -2.62 -7.81
CA ILE A 64 -0.38 -2.34 -6.45
C ILE A 64 -0.47 -0.85 -6.12
N VAL A 65 -0.03 0.03 -7.03
CA VAL A 65 -0.09 1.48 -6.79
C VAL A 65 -1.54 1.94 -6.59
N SER A 66 -2.47 1.50 -7.45
CA SER A 66 -3.90 1.81 -7.33
C SER A 66 -4.48 1.27 -6.02
N LEU A 67 -4.16 0.02 -5.66
CA LEU A 67 -4.67 -0.59 -4.43
C LEU A 67 -4.21 0.17 -3.18
N VAL A 68 -2.95 0.61 -3.13
CA VAL A 68 -2.45 1.38 -1.99
C VAL A 68 -3.15 2.73 -1.89
N GLU A 69 -3.36 3.43 -3.02
CA GLU A 69 -4.13 4.67 -3.04
C GLU A 69 -5.56 4.45 -2.52
N ASP A 70 -6.26 3.43 -3.01
CA ASP A 70 -7.63 3.09 -2.61
C ASP A 70 -7.73 2.81 -1.09
N VAL A 71 -6.76 2.07 -0.54
CA VAL A 71 -6.70 1.78 0.89
C VAL A 71 -6.45 3.05 1.70
N LEU A 72 -5.59 3.96 1.23
CA LEU A 72 -5.37 5.25 1.90
C LEU A 72 -6.62 6.12 1.89
N ILE A 73 -7.36 6.15 0.77
CA ILE A 73 -8.65 6.83 0.65
C ILE A 73 -9.67 6.22 1.61
N TYR A 74 -9.76 4.89 1.64
CA TYR A 74 -10.67 4.17 2.53
C TYR A 74 -10.36 4.44 4.00
N ALA A 75 -9.10 4.32 4.40
CA ALA A 75 -8.66 4.57 5.77
C ALA A 75 -8.95 6.02 6.19
N HIS A 76 -8.69 6.99 5.31
CA HIS A 76 -8.98 8.40 5.57
C HIS A 76 -10.49 8.65 5.76
N LYS A 77 -11.34 8.07 4.92
CA LYS A 77 -12.80 8.21 5.00
C LYS A 77 -13.41 7.55 6.24
N ASN A 78 -12.82 6.44 6.70
CA ASN A 78 -13.37 5.61 7.78
C ASN A 78 -12.55 5.68 9.07
N MET A 79 -11.65 6.66 9.19
CA MET A 79 -10.67 6.74 10.28
C MET A 79 -11.33 6.67 11.66
N GLN A 80 -12.46 7.36 11.84
CA GLN A 80 -13.20 7.34 13.11
C GLN A 80 -13.79 5.97 13.44
N GLN A 81 -14.24 5.21 12.42
CA GLN A 81 -14.84 3.89 12.63
C GLN A 81 -13.76 2.82 12.86
N LEU A 82 -12.69 2.85 12.05
CA LEU A 82 -11.60 1.87 12.10
C LEU A 82 -10.82 1.93 13.41
N PHE A 83 -10.72 3.12 14.02
CA PHE A 83 -9.93 3.37 15.23
C PHE A 83 -10.80 3.78 16.41
N LYS A 84 -12.09 3.45 16.37
CA LYS A 84 -12.95 3.52 17.55
C LYS A 84 -12.55 2.37 18.47
N ASP A 85 -11.94 2.68 19.60
CA ASP A 85 -11.55 1.67 20.58
C ASP A 85 -12.76 0.80 21.00
N PRO A 86 -12.60 -0.53 21.08
CA PRO A 86 -13.54 -1.38 21.82
C PRO A 86 -13.44 -1.18 23.35
N ILE A 87 -12.45 -0.41 23.82
CA ILE A 87 -12.02 -0.41 25.22
C ILE A 87 -12.72 0.71 25.99
N ALA A 88 -14.03 0.53 26.22
CA ALA A 88 -14.75 1.24 27.28
C ALA A 88 -15.15 0.33 28.45
N ASN A 89 -14.81 -0.98 28.41
CA ASN A 89 -15.28 -1.95 29.41
C ASN A 89 -14.15 -2.89 29.89
N HIS A 90 -13.15 -2.38 30.61
CA HIS A 90 -12.36 -3.17 31.55
C HIS A 90 -11.87 -2.27 32.71
N THR A 91 -12.84 -1.71 33.44
CA THR A 91 -12.61 -1.16 34.77
C THR A 91 -13.47 -1.96 35.75
N GLY A 92 -12.82 -2.83 36.54
CA GLY A 92 -13.43 -3.76 37.50
C GLY A 92 -13.00 -5.19 37.14
N ASP A 93 -12.15 -5.88 37.89
CA ASP A 93 -12.18 -6.07 39.33
C ASP A 93 -10.81 -5.87 39.98
N LYS A 94 -10.79 -5.09 41.06
CA LYS A 94 -9.80 -5.26 42.13
C LYS A 94 -10.26 -6.45 42.96
N LYS A 95 -9.40 -7.47 43.11
CA LYS A 95 -9.39 -8.34 44.29
C LYS A 95 -7.97 -8.50 44.77
#